data_AF-A0AAD2ET42-F1
#
_entry.id   AF-A0AAD2ET42-F1
#
_cell.length_a   1.000
_cell.length_b   1.000
_cell.length_c   1.000
_cell.angle_alpha   90.00
_cell.angle_beta   90.00
_cell.angle_gamma   90.00
#
_symmetry.space_group_name_H-M   'P 1'
#
loop_
_entity.id
_entity.type
_entity.pdbx_description
1 polymer ?
#
loop_
_entity_poly.entity_id
_entity_poly.type
_entity_poly.pdbx_seq_one_letter_code
_entity_poly.pdbx_strand_id
1 'polypeptide(L)'
;MHHDQSAQAALRAVLPNPSPRALLHGLFDTAVAAVSAAQCLPAFLPEPPRGRTIVIGAGKGAAAMAEAVEQHWKGELSGLVVTRYEHGRAPGTQGRIEVVEASHPVPDAAGQRAAQRMVGLLEGLTKDDLVLCLISGGGSALLAAPAEGLTLADKQSVNRALLKSGASIGEMNCVRKHLSSIKGGRLALACAPARVETLLISDIPGDDPTLIASGPTLPDATTCADALAVIDKYGIDVPEAVRRHLETGAGETPKPGDARFEGHRSHVIATAQHALEAAAAQARALGYEAHILSDSIEGEARDVAEVHAGIVRQIVARNQPFTKPCVILSGGETTVTVRGNGRGGRNAEFLLALGVALDGLPGVYAIACDTDGIDGSEDNAGAMLTPDSLARAEALGLKPKQLLDNNDGYGFFDALGDLIVTGPTRTNVNDFRAVLITG
;
A
#
# COMPACT_ATOMS: atom_id res chain seq x y z
N MET A 1 40.79 32.24 -8.32
CA MET A 1 39.53 31.47 -8.41
C MET A 1 39.69 30.12 -9.14
N HIS A 2 40.85 29.44 -9.06
CA HIS A 2 41.06 28.13 -9.71
C HIS A 2 41.57 27.02 -8.75
N HIS A 3 41.56 27.27 -7.43
CA HIS A 3 42.09 26.31 -6.46
C HIS A 3 41.06 25.61 -5.58
N ASP A 4 39.75 25.86 -5.78
CA ASP A 4 38.71 25.37 -4.86
C ASP A 4 37.83 24.23 -5.43
N GLN A 5 37.83 24.03 -6.75
CA GLN A 5 37.11 22.89 -7.36
C GLN A 5 37.89 21.57 -7.29
N SER A 6 39.22 21.61 -7.19
CA SER A 6 40.05 20.40 -7.06
C SER A 6 39.99 19.80 -5.66
N ALA A 7 39.67 20.60 -4.63
CA ALA A 7 39.54 20.13 -3.25
C ALA A 7 38.21 19.40 -3.00
N GLN A 8 37.11 19.84 -3.62
CA GLN A 8 35.83 19.11 -3.57
C GLN A 8 35.83 17.82 -4.39
N ALA A 9 36.62 17.74 -5.47
CA ALA A 9 36.82 16.49 -6.22
C ALA A 9 37.67 15.46 -5.46
N ALA A 10 38.61 15.92 -4.62
CA ALA A 10 39.52 15.07 -3.86
C ALA A 10 38.95 14.55 -2.53
N LEU A 11 37.80 15.06 -2.08
CA LEU A 11 37.11 14.64 -0.85
C LEU A 11 35.95 13.65 -1.10
N ARG A 12 35.80 13.10 -2.32
CA ARG A 12 35.13 11.82 -2.52
C ARG A 12 36.12 10.72 -2.15
N ALA A 13 36.37 10.57 -0.86
CA ALA A 13 36.99 9.37 -0.34
C ALA A 13 36.17 8.17 -0.86
N VAL A 14 36.80 7.36 -1.71
CA VAL A 14 36.23 6.21 -2.39
C VAL A 14 35.84 5.18 -1.34
N LEU A 15 34.65 5.32 -0.77
CA LEU A 15 33.96 4.15 -0.25
C LEU A 15 33.76 3.23 -1.47
N PRO A 16 34.17 1.94 -1.38
CA PRO A 16 33.91 1.01 -2.46
C PRO A 16 32.40 1.02 -2.74
N ASN A 17 32.02 1.08 -4.02
CA ASN A 17 30.61 0.98 -4.40
C ASN A 17 30.03 -0.29 -3.76
N PRO A 18 28.83 -0.21 -3.16
CA PRO A 18 28.20 -1.36 -2.52
C PRO A 18 28.08 -2.51 -3.53
N SER A 19 28.10 -3.75 -3.04
CA SER A 19 27.77 -4.90 -3.90
C SER A 19 26.38 -4.71 -4.52
N PRO A 20 26.09 -5.27 -5.70
CA PRO A 20 24.77 -5.18 -6.33
C PRO A 20 23.60 -5.50 -5.38
N ARG A 21 23.78 -6.51 -4.53
CA ARG A 21 22.80 -6.88 -3.50
C ARG A 21 22.62 -5.80 -2.44
N ALA A 22 23.72 -5.27 -1.90
CA ALA A 22 23.67 -4.22 -0.88
C ALA A 22 23.09 -2.91 -1.44
N LEU A 23 23.37 -2.61 -2.72
CA LEU A 23 22.77 -1.46 -3.41
C LEU A 23 21.25 -1.62 -3.48
N LEU A 24 20.76 -2.72 -4.05
CA LEU A 24 19.32 -2.94 -4.24
C LEU A 24 18.56 -2.97 -2.91
N HIS A 25 19.13 -3.59 -1.88
CA HIS A 25 18.56 -3.56 -0.53
C HIS A 25 18.51 -2.13 0.02
N GLY A 26 19.59 -1.35 -0.12
CA GLY A 26 19.63 0.03 0.31
C GLY A 26 18.63 0.95 -0.42
N LEU A 27 18.37 0.68 -1.71
CA LEU A 27 17.32 1.39 -2.46
C LEU A 27 15.93 1.11 -1.89
N PHE A 28 15.64 -0.15 -1.56
CA PHE A 28 14.37 -0.52 -0.93
C PHE A 28 14.22 0.10 0.47
N ASP A 29 15.27 0.04 1.31
CA ASP A 29 15.26 0.68 2.63
C ASP A 29 15.00 2.19 2.53
N THR A 30 15.63 2.85 1.55
CA THR A 30 15.44 4.29 1.30
C THR A 30 14.03 4.60 0.82
N ALA A 31 13.48 3.77 -0.07
CA ALA A 31 12.11 3.91 -0.55
C ALA A 31 11.12 3.83 0.62
N VAL A 32 11.22 2.79 1.46
CA VAL A 32 10.35 2.59 2.64
C VAL A 32 10.52 3.71 3.66
N ALA A 33 11.76 4.14 3.93
CA ALA A 33 12.03 5.21 4.89
C ALA A 33 11.37 6.53 4.47
N ALA A 34 11.46 6.90 3.18
CA ALA A 34 10.90 8.14 2.64
C ALA A 34 9.37 8.22 2.77
N VAL A 35 8.68 7.09 2.73
CA VAL A 35 7.22 6.99 2.92
C VAL A 35 6.81 6.51 4.31
N SER A 36 7.73 6.46 5.25
CA SER A 36 7.41 6.17 6.65
C SER A 36 6.65 7.34 7.27
N ALA A 37 5.67 7.04 8.12
CA ALA A 37 4.86 8.06 8.77
C ALA A 37 5.71 9.07 9.58
N ALA A 38 6.80 8.61 10.20
CA ALA A 38 7.71 9.48 10.95
C ALA A 38 8.37 10.56 10.09
N GLN A 39 8.61 10.29 8.80
CA GLN A 39 9.22 11.25 7.88
C GLN A 39 8.20 12.11 7.14
N CYS A 40 7.14 11.50 6.60
CA CYS A 40 6.22 12.22 5.72
C CYS A 40 5.14 13.01 6.48
N LEU A 41 4.65 12.50 7.62
CA LEU A 41 3.49 13.05 8.32
C LEU A 41 3.71 14.44 8.96
N PRO A 42 4.85 14.74 9.62
CA PRO A 42 4.99 15.97 10.40
C PRO A 42 4.76 17.26 9.61
N ALA A 43 5.10 17.28 8.32
CA ALA A 43 4.94 18.43 7.45
C ALA A 43 3.47 18.80 7.14
N PHE A 44 2.54 17.86 7.39
CA PHE A 44 1.11 18.03 7.11
C PHE A 44 0.26 18.19 8.38
N LEU A 45 0.89 18.22 9.57
CA LEU A 45 0.15 18.42 10.81
C LEU A 45 -0.40 19.85 10.87
N PRO A 46 -1.72 20.02 11.10
CA PRO A 46 -2.29 21.33 11.35
C PRO A 46 -1.91 21.83 12.75
N GLU A 47 -2.13 23.12 13.00
CA GLU A 47 -2.03 23.66 14.35
C GLU A 47 -3.16 23.10 15.26
N PRO A 48 -2.88 22.86 16.55
CA PRO A 48 -3.89 22.45 17.51
C PRO A 48 -5.10 23.40 17.54
N PRO A 49 -6.33 22.88 17.62
CA PRO A 49 -7.52 23.70 17.69
C PRO A 49 -7.68 24.34 19.08
N ARG A 50 -8.73 25.17 19.26
CA ARG A 50 -9.06 25.73 20.59
C ARG A 50 -9.69 24.69 21.52
N GLY A 51 -10.44 23.75 20.96
CA GLY A 51 -11.06 22.63 21.65
C GLY A 51 -10.18 21.38 21.64
N ARG A 52 -10.83 20.22 21.56
CA ARG A 52 -10.20 18.90 21.61
C ARG A 52 -9.63 18.50 20.26
N THR A 53 -8.57 17.69 20.29
CA THR A 53 -8.09 16.93 19.13
C THR A 53 -8.46 15.47 19.31
N ILE A 54 -9.25 14.94 18.39
CA ILE A 54 -9.59 13.51 18.34
C ILE A 54 -8.88 12.89 17.13
N VAL A 55 -8.07 11.87 17.37
CA VAL A 55 -7.38 11.14 16.30
C VAL A 55 -8.12 9.85 16.02
N ILE A 56 -8.54 9.66 14.78
CA ILE A 56 -9.18 8.43 14.31
C ILE A 56 -8.46 7.92 13.07
N GLY A 57 -8.63 6.66 12.71
CA GLY A 57 -7.98 6.17 11.50
C GLY A 57 -7.94 4.68 11.37
N ALA A 58 -7.59 4.21 10.18
CA ALA A 58 -7.33 2.81 9.94
C ALA A 58 -6.45 2.55 8.72
N GLY A 59 -5.80 1.39 8.75
CA GLY A 59 -4.92 0.90 7.70
C GLY A 59 -3.66 0.28 8.28
N LYS A 60 -2.88 -0.38 7.42
CA LYS A 60 -1.63 -1.07 7.78
C LYS A 60 -0.60 -0.13 8.41
N GLY A 61 -0.59 1.15 8.02
CA GLY A 61 0.28 2.19 8.57
C GLY A 61 -0.33 2.99 9.72
N ALA A 62 -1.58 2.75 10.12
CA ALA A 62 -2.30 3.63 11.04
C ALA A 62 -1.65 3.71 12.44
N ALA A 63 -1.06 2.61 12.93
CA ALA A 63 -0.34 2.62 14.20
C ALA A 63 0.91 3.51 14.16
N ALA A 64 1.71 3.45 13.09
CA ALA A 64 2.88 4.29 12.91
C ALA A 64 2.50 5.76 12.68
N MET A 65 1.40 6.02 11.97
CA MET A 65 0.85 7.37 11.82
C MET A 65 0.42 7.95 13.17
N ALA A 66 -0.27 7.18 14.01
CA ALA A 66 -0.68 7.62 15.34
C ALA A 66 0.54 7.95 16.22
N GLU A 67 1.57 7.11 16.19
CA GLU A 67 2.82 7.36 16.91
C GLU A 67 3.52 8.65 16.42
N ALA A 68 3.60 8.87 15.11
CA ALA A 68 4.17 10.09 14.54
C ALA A 68 3.39 11.34 14.95
N VAL A 69 2.05 11.27 15.00
CA VAL A 69 1.21 12.36 15.54
C VAL A 69 1.56 12.61 17.00
N GLU A 70 1.61 11.58 17.84
CA GLU A 70 1.88 11.75 19.27
C GLU A 70 3.22 12.42 19.56
N GLN A 71 4.25 12.13 18.74
CA GLN A 71 5.59 12.69 18.88
C GLN A 71 5.65 14.18 18.50
N HIS A 72 4.83 14.62 17.55
CA HIS A 72 4.91 15.97 16.97
C HIS A 72 3.77 16.90 17.43
N TRP A 73 2.70 16.36 18.00
CA TRP A 73 1.53 17.13 18.41
C TRP A 73 1.73 17.88 19.71
N LYS A 74 1.56 19.21 19.66
CA LYS A 74 1.76 20.15 20.77
C LYS A 74 0.45 20.49 21.48
N GLY A 75 -0.25 19.48 21.99
CA GLY A 75 -1.50 19.67 22.72
C GLY A 75 -2.07 18.37 23.28
N GLU A 76 -3.21 18.49 23.96
CA GLU A 76 -4.01 17.35 24.38
C GLU A 76 -4.62 16.68 23.13
N LEU A 77 -4.50 15.36 23.09
CA LEU A 77 -5.11 14.53 22.06
C LEU A 77 -5.56 13.21 22.70
N SER A 78 -6.60 12.64 22.11
CA SER A 78 -7.06 11.28 22.41
C SER A 78 -7.54 10.65 21.11
N GLY A 79 -7.70 9.34 21.07
CA GLY A 79 -8.10 8.71 19.82
C GLY A 79 -8.06 7.20 19.81
N LEU A 80 -8.47 6.66 18.67
CA LEU A 80 -8.42 5.24 18.36
C LEU A 80 -8.08 5.05 16.89
N VAL A 81 -7.08 4.23 16.60
CA VAL A 81 -6.77 3.77 15.23
C VAL A 81 -6.85 2.25 15.14
N VAL A 82 -7.17 1.73 13.95
CA VAL A 82 -7.27 0.30 13.68
C VAL A 82 -6.18 -0.14 12.69
N THR A 83 -5.40 -1.14 13.05
CA THR A 83 -4.36 -1.73 12.19
C THR A 83 -4.55 -3.24 12.06
N ARG A 84 -3.77 -3.89 11.20
CA ARG A 84 -3.76 -5.35 11.07
C ARG A 84 -3.12 -6.00 12.32
N TYR A 85 -3.46 -7.25 12.61
CA TYR A 85 -2.71 -8.06 13.57
C TYR A 85 -1.20 -8.00 13.31
N GLU A 86 -0.42 -7.98 14.40
CA GLU A 86 1.05 -7.92 14.41
C GLU A 86 1.64 -6.60 13.87
N HIS A 87 0.78 -5.62 13.54
CA HIS A 87 1.18 -4.27 13.09
C HIS A 87 0.88 -3.20 14.14
N GLY A 88 0.48 -3.60 15.35
CA GLY A 88 0.28 -2.73 16.49
C GLY A 88 1.58 -2.11 17.02
N ARG A 89 1.45 -1.43 18.16
CA ARG A 89 2.61 -0.86 18.85
C ARG A 89 3.54 -1.96 19.36
N ALA A 90 4.79 -1.59 19.63
CA ALA A 90 5.72 -2.51 20.26
C ALA A 90 5.16 -3.01 21.61
N PRO A 91 5.35 -4.29 21.97
CA PRO A 91 4.84 -4.83 23.23
C PRO A 91 5.25 -3.99 24.45
N GLY A 92 4.29 -3.69 25.32
CA GLY A 92 4.51 -2.89 26.53
C GLY A 92 4.56 -1.37 26.32
N THR A 93 4.39 -0.88 25.08
CA THR A 93 4.26 0.55 24.82
C THR A 93 2.79 0.98 24.83
N GLN A 94 2.50 2.09 25.50
CA GLN A 94 1.19 2.72 25.52
C GLN A 94 1.31 4.14 24.96
N GLY A 95 0.30 4.57 24.22
CA GLY A 95 0.18 5.94 23.73
C GLY A 95 -1.12 6.60 24.20
N ARG A 96 -1.24 7.88 23.88
CA ARG A 96 -2.46 8.69 24.06
C ARG A 96 -3.56 8.28 23.09
N ILE A 97 -3.19 7.68 21.95
CA ILE A 97 -4.06 7.11 20.93
C ILE A 97 -4.06 5.60 21.08
N GLU A 98 -5.24 5.03 21.30
CA GLU A 98 -5.44 3.59 21.35
C GLU A 98 -5.21 2.96 19.96
N VAL A 99 -4.54 1.81 19.94
CA VAL A 99 -4.31 1.03 18.73
C VAL A 99 -5.01 -0.31 18.89
N VAL A 100 -5.98 -0.58 18.02
CA VAL A 100 -6.72 -1.84 17.98
C VAL A 100 -6.28 -2.64 16.76
N GLU A 101 -6.06 -3.94 16.94
CA GLU A 101 -5.74 -4.85 15.84
C GLU A 101 -6.98 -5.61 15.36
N ALA A 102 -7.13 -5.75 14.04
CA ALA A 102 -8.23 -6.46 13.40
C ALA A 102 -7.77 -7.20 12.13
N SER A 103 -8.62 -8.10 11.63
CA SER A 103 -8.35 -8.89 10.43
C SER A 103 -8.39 -8.09 9.12
N HIS A 104 -7.43 -8.39 8.25
CA HIS A 104 -7.33 -7.98 6.85
C HIS A 104 -6.85 -9.20 6.04
N PRO A 105 -7.38 -9.48 4.83
CA PRO A 105 -8.26 -8.63 4.00
C PRO A 105 -9.77 -8.82 4.26
N VAL A 106 -10.16 -9.82 5.06
CA VAL A 106 -11.57 -10.07 5.39
C VAL A 106 -11.89 -9.47 6.75
N PRO A 107 -12.91 -8.58 6.85
CA PRO A 107 -13.31 -7.96 8.11
C PRO A 107 -13.71 -8.96 9.19
N ASP A 108 -13.44 -8.65 10.46
CA ASP A 108 -13.85 -9.44 11.63
C ASP A 108 -14.65 -8.62 12.67
N ALA A 109 -15.00 -9.28 13.78
CA ALA A 109 -15.73 -8.64 14.87
C ALA A 109 -14.88 -7.63 15.68
N ALA A 110 -13.55 -7.75 15.68
CA ALA A 110 -12.68 -6.79 16.35
C ALA A 110 -12.72 -5.45 15.60
N GLY A 111 -12.59 -5.48 14.28
CA GLY A 111 -12.75 -4.31 13.41
C GLY A 111 -14.13 -3.65 13.53
N GLN A 112 -15.20 -4.45 13.66
CA GLN A 112 -16.55 -3.92 13.88
C GLN A 112 -16.68 -3.18 15.22
N ARG A 113 -16.22 -3.80 16.32
CA ARG A 113 -16.25 -3.14 17.64
C ARG A 113 -15.39 -1.88 17.67
N ALA A 114 -14.24 -1.91 17.01
CA ALA A 114 -13.36 -0.76 16.91
C ALA A 114 -14.02 0.39 16.13
N ALA A 115 -14.67 0.10 15.01
CA ALA A 115 -15.43 1.09 14.24
C ALA A 115 -16.58 1.71 15.06
N GLN A 116 -17.32 0.90 15.83
CA GLN A 116 -18.38 1.41 16.70
C GLN A 116 -17.84 2.34 17.79
N ARG A 117 -16.75 1.96 18.46
CA ARG A 117 -16.08 2.79 19.46
C ARG A 117 -15.54 4.09 18.86
N MET A 118 -14.96 4.01 17.66
CA MET A 118 -14.46 5.17 16.92
C MET A 118 -15.57 6.17 16.64
N VAL A 119 -16.75 5.72 16.19
CA VAL A 119 -17.91 6.60 15.99
C VAL A 119 -18.37 7.23 17.32
N GLY A 120 -18.36 6.48 18.42
CA GLY A 120 -18.68 7.01 19.74
C GLY A 120 -17.74 8.13 20.22
N LEU A 121 -16.47 8.13 19.78
CA LEU A 121 -15.53 9.22 20.08
C LEU A 121 -15.89 10.55 19.38
N LEU A 122 -16.78 10.50 18.37
CA LEU A 122 -17.21 11.66 17.59
C LEU A 122 -18.46 12.33 18.18
N GLU A 123 -19.06 11.76 19.23
CA GLU A 123 -20.23 12.33 19.88
C GLU A 123 -19.88 13.60 20.69
N GLY A 124 -20.75 14.60 20.62
CA GLY A 124 -20.62 15.84 21.39
C GLY A 124 -19.45 16.73 20.95
N LEU A 125 -18.96 16.57 19.71
CA LEU A 125 -17.97 17.47 19.11
C LEU A 125 -18.55 18.89 18.94
N THR A 126 -17.65 19.88 18.93
CA THR A 126 -17.98 21.29 18.69
C THR A 126 -17.17 21.85 17.52
N LYS A 127 -17.56 23.03 17.01
CA LYS A 127 -16.81 23.73 15.95
C LYS A 127 -15.39 24.12 16.33
N ASP A 128 -15.09 24.12 17.63
CA ASP A 128 -13.77 24.43 18.16
C ASP A 128 -12.90 23.17 18.26
N ASP A 129 -13.45 21.97 18.02
CA ASP A 129 -12.71 20.70 17.99
C ASP A 129 -12.11 20.40 16.60
N LEU A 130 -11.12 19.51 16.56
CA LEU A 130 -10.50 18.96 15.36
C LEU A 130 -10.58 17.43 15.40
N VAL A 131 -10.98 16.83 14.29
CA VAL A 131 -10.77 15.41 14.04
C VAL A 131 -9.63 15.23 13.04
N LEU A 132 -8.54 14.57 13.46
CA LEU A 132 -7.44 14.18 12.59
C LEU A 132 -7.64 12.72 12.18
N CYS A 133 -7.90 12.49 10.89
CA CYS A 133 -8.18 11.18 10.33
C CYS A 133 -6.94 10.61 9.62
N LEU A 134 -6.39 9.50 10.13
CA LEU A 134 -5.18 8.85 9.65
C LEU A 134 -5.53 7.60 8.85
N ILE A 135 -5.41 7.66 7.53
CA ILE A 135 -5.86 6.60 6.64
C ILE A 135 -4.68 6.06 5.84
N SER A 136 -4.59 4.73 5.77
CA SER A 136 -3.63 4.04 4.90
C SER A 136 -4.27 2.79 4.29
N GLY A 137 -3.50 2.10 3.46
CA GLY A 137 -3.90 0.85 2.83
C GLY A 137 -4.52 -0.20 3.75
N GLY A 138 -5.50 -0.94 3.23
CA GLY A 138 -6.24 -1.96 3.99
C GLY A 138 -7.34 -1.43 4.93
N GLY A 139 -7.50 -0.11 5.08
CA GLY A 139 -8.53 0.49 5.95
C GLY A 139 -9.97 0.05 5.65
N SER A 140 -10.28 -0.33 4.40
CA SER A 140 -11.62 -0.80 4.01
C SER A 140 -12.05 -2.06 4.77
N ALA A 141 -11.12 -2.99 5.02
CA ALA A 141 -11.42 -4.23 5.74
C ALA A 141 -11.43 -4.02 7.26
N LEU A 142 -10.51 -3.19 7.76
CA LEU A 142 -10.32 -2.92 9.19
C LEU A 142 -11.47 -2.12 9.80
N LEU A 143 -12.07 -1.19 9.05
CA LEU A 143 -13.24 -0.39 9.49
C LEU A 143 -14.56 -1.01 9.03
N ALA A 144 -14.97 -2.08 9.71
CA ALA A 144 -16.14 -2.86 9.39
C ALA A 144 -17.43 -2.27 10.02
N ALA A 145 -18.06 -1.31 9.35
CA ALA A 145 -19.35 -0.76 9.80
C ALA A 145 -20.45 -1.01 8.75
N PRO A 146 -21.37 -1.96 8.99
CA PRO A 146 -22.58 -2.10 8.17
C PRO A 146 -23.47 -0.87 8.25
N ALA A 147 -24.15 -0.55 7.15
CA ALA A 147 -25.22 0.43 7.16
C ALA A 147 -26.38 -0.04 8.06
N GLU A 148 -27.23 0.89 8.47
CA GLU A 148 -28.41 0.57 9.28
C GLU A 148 -29.29 -0.48 8.58
N GLY A 149 -29.71 -1.50 9.34
CA GLY A 149 -30.49 -2.63 8.83
C GLY A 149 -29.66 -3.73 8.13
N LEU A 150 -28.34 -3.57 8.00
CA LEU A 150 -27.43 -4.60 7.48
C LEU A 150 -26.55 -5.19 8.59
N THR A 151 -26.11 -6.43 8.37
CA THR A 151 -25.21 -7.14 9.29
C THR A 151 -23.78 -7.22 8.76
N LEU A 152 -22.82 -7.59 9.63
CA LEU A 152 -21.45 -7.87 9.19
C LEU A 152 -21.41 -9.06 8.21
N ALA A 153 -22.26 -10.07 8.43
CA ALA A 153 -22.35 -11.23 7.56
C ALA A 153 -22.80 -10.85 6.14
N ASP A 154 -23.74 -9.90 6.01
CA ASP A 154 -24.17 -9.38 4.70
C ASP A 154 -23.00 -8.74 3.95
N LYS A 155 -22.23 -7.85 4.61
CA LYS A 155 -21.05 -7.22 4.01
C LYS A 155 -19.99 -8.26 3.60
N GLN A 156 -19.73 -9.25 4.45
CA GLN A 156 -18.74 -10.29 4.18
C GLN A 156 -19.15 -11.14 2.97
N SER A 157 -20.44 -11.48 2.87
CA SER A 157 -21.00 -12.24 1.75
C SER A 157 -20.82 -11.49 0.42
N VAL A 158 -21.26 -10.23 0.38
CA VAL A 158 -21.14 -9.37 -0.81
C VAL A 158 -19.68 -9.16 -1.21
N ASN A 159 -18.79 -8.88 -0.25
CA ASN A 159 -17.37 -8.69 -0.52
C ASN A 159 -16.71 -9.95 -1.10
N ARG A 160 -17.07 -11.14 -0.58
CA ARG A 160 -16.55 -12.41 -1.12
C ARG A 160 -17.05 -12.68 -2.53
N ALA A 161 -18.30 -12.33 -2.83
CA ALA A 161 -18.87 -12.49 -4.17
C ALA A 161 -18.19 -11.54 -5.18
N LEU A 162 -17.99 -10.27 -4.81
CA LEU A 162 -17.26 -9.28 -5.61
C LEU A 162 -15.82 -9.71 -5.92
N LEU A 163 -15.10 -10.24 -4.92
CA LEU A 163 -13.73 -10.76 -5.11
C LEU A 163 -13.71 -11.92 -6.12
N LYS A 164 -14.70 -12.81 -6.06
CA LYS A 164 -14.81 -13.97 -6.96
C LYS A 164 -15.25 -13.62 -8.38
N SER A 165 -15.92 -12.47 -8.57
CA SER A 165 -16.48 -12.08 -9.86
C SER A 165 -15.48 -11.37 -10.78
N GLY A 166 -14.28 -11.05 -10.29
CA GLY A 166 -13.31 -10.25 -11.03
C GLY A 166 -13.73 -8.78 -11.20
N ALA A 167 -14.55 -8.25 -10.27
CA ALA A 167 -14.88 -6.84 -10.25
C ALA A 167 -13.63 -6.00 -10.01
N SER A 168 -13.50 -4.87 -10.71
CA SER A 168 -12.39 -3.94 -10.50
C SER A 168 -12.45 -3.31 -9.11
N ILE A 169 -11.32 -2.80 -8.61
CA ILE A 169 -11.27 -2.16 -7.28
C ILE A 169 -12.25 -0.99 -7.15
N GLY A 170 -12.45 -0.22 -8.23
CA GLY A 170 -13.41 0.88 -8.30
C GLY A 170 -14.85 0.40 -8.16
N GLU A 171 -15.24 -0.64 -8.89
CA GLU A 171 -16.58 -1.25 -8.80
C GLU A 171 -16.84 -1.86 -7.43
N MET A 172 -15.85 -2.58 -6.88
CA MET A 172 -15.92 -3.10 -5.53
C MET A 172 -16.07 -1.98 -4.49
N ASN A 173 -15.34 -0.87 -4.65
CA ASN A 173 -15.46 0.29 -3.77
C ASN A 173 -16.83 0.96 -3.87
N CYS A 174 -17.39 1.10 -5.07
CA CYS A 174 -18.74 1.62 -5.28
C CYS A 174 -19.76 0.87 -4.41
N VAL A 175 -19.84 -0.46 -4.54
CA VAL A 175 -20.77 -1.27 -3.73
C VAL A 175 -20.44 -1.16 -2.23
N ARG A 176 -19.16 -1.27 -1.85
CA ARG A 176 -18.76 -1.24 -0.42
C ARG A 176 -19.09 0.09 0.27
N LYS A 177 -19.02 1.23 -0.43
CA LYS A 177 -19.39 2.55 0.11
C LYS A 177 -20.88 2.62 0.43
N HIS A 178 -21.73 2.14 -0.49
CA HIS A 178 -23.19 2.19 -0.35
C HIS A 178 -23.76 1.17 0.66
N LEU A 179 -22.96 0.21 1.13
CA LEU A 179 -23.35 -0.74 2.18
C LEU A 179 -22.73 -0.41 3.56
N SER A 180 -22.22 0.80 3.74
CA SER A 180 -21.42 1.19 4.91
C SER A 180 -21.94 2.45 5.59
N SER A 181 -22.02 2.43 6.92
CA SER A 181 -22.41 3.62 7.71
C SER A 181 -21.31 4.68 7.81
N ILE A 182 -20.04 4.35 7.52
CA ILE A 182 -18.89 5.27 7.67
C ILE A 182 -18.08 5.52 6.40
N LYS A 183 -18.28 4.73 5.33
CA LYS A 183 -17.51 4.89 4.08
C LYS A 183 -18.19 5.91 3.16
N GLY A 184 -17.49 6.37 2.12
CA GLY A 184 -18.03 7.33 1.16
C GLY A 184 -18.43 8.65 1.82
N GLY A 185 -17.56 9.20 2.67
CA GLY A 185 -17.73 10.51 3.28
C GLY A 185 -18.58 10.54 4.55
N ARG A 186 -19.27 9.45 4.90
CA ARG A 186 -20.15 9.43 6.08
C ARG A 186 -19.41 9.58 7.41
N LEU A 187 -18.15 9.15 7.51
CA LEU A 187 -17.36 9.37 8.72
C LEU A 187 -17.09 10.86 8.93
N ALA A 188 -16.81 11.62 7.86
CA ALA A 188 -16.66 13.07 7.97
C ALA A 188 -17.96 13.73 8.44
N LEU A 189 -19.12 13.29 7.94
CA LEU A 189 -20.41 13.81 8.39
C LEU A 189 -20.67 13.53 9.87
N ALA A 190 -20.21 12.39 10.39
CA ALA A 190 -20.32 12.05 11.81
C ALA A 190 -19.44 12.93 12.71
N CYS A 191 -18.44 13.62 12.16
CA CYS A 191 -17.58 14.55 12.90
C CYS A 191 -18.22 15.93 13.11
N ALA A 192 -19.32 16.25 12.42
CA ALA A 192 -19.93 17.56 12.50
C ALA A 192 -20.35 17.91 13.94
N PRO A 193 -20.13 19.16 14.40
CA PRO A 193 -19.65 20.32 13.67
C PRO A 193 -18.12 20.54 13.68
N ALA A 194 -17.31 19.57 14.14
CA ALA A 194 -15.85 19.72 14.12
C ALA A 194 -15.29 19.69 12.69
N ARG A 195 -14.14 20.35 12.49
CA ARG A 195 -13.41 20.23 11.22
C ARG A 195 -12.67 18.89 11.15
N VAL A 196 -12.53 18.36 9.94
CA VAL A 196 -11.81 17.11 9.67
C VAL A 196 -10.58 17.39 8.82
N GLU A 197 -9.43 16.91 9.28
CA GLU A 197 -8.15 16.93 8.54
C GLU A 197 -7.77 15.46 8.27
N THR A 198 -7.73 15.06 7.00
CA THR A 198 -7.43 13.67 6.61
C THR A 198 -6.03 13.56 6.04
N LEU A 199 -5.20 12.70 6.61
CA LEU A 199 -3.87 12.37 6.10
C LEU A 199 -3.89 10.95 5.54
N LEU A 200 -3.45 10.79 4.29
CA LEU A 200 -3.58 9.57 3.50
C LEU A 200 -2.20 9.04 3.08
N ILE A 201 -1.91 7.79 3.37
CA ILE A 201 -0.86 7.01 2.70
C ILE A 201 -1.55 6.17 1.63
N SER A 202 -1.20 6.40 0.36
CA SER A 202 -1.86 5.78 -0.78
C SER A 202 -1.22 4.44 -1.13
N ASP A 203 -2.05 3.40 -1.18
CA ASP A 203 -1.75 2.09 -1.75
C ASP A 203 -2.62 1.81 -3.00
N ILE A 204 -3.04 2.87 -3.70
CA ILE A 204 -3.92 2.76 -4.87
C ILE A 204 -3.18 3.32 -6.08
N PRO A 205 -3.04 2.55 -7.18
CA PRO A 205 -2.54 3.08 -8.44
C PRO A 205 -3.29 4.35 -8.87
N GLY A 206 -2.55 5.42 -9.16
CA GLY A 206 -3.12 6.72 -9.54
C GLY A 206 -3.55 7.62 -8.36
N ASP A 207 -3.37 7.16 -7.12
CA ASP A 207 -3.47 7.95 -5.89
C ASP A 207 -4.80 8.70 -5.67
N ASP A 208 -5.91 8.23 -6.26
CA ASP A 208 -7.22 8.84 -6.03
C ASP A 208 -7.59 8.70 -4.54
N PRO A 209 -7.67 9.83 -3.80
CA PRO A 209 -7.88 9.80 -2.36
C PRO A 209 -9.25 9.21 -1.98
N THR A 210 -10.24 9.28 -2.88
CA THR A 210 -11.60 8.77 -2.64
C THR A 210 -11.70 7.24 -2.70
N LEU A 211 -10.67 6.58 -3.23
CA LEU A 211 -10.58 5.12 -3.30
C LEU A 211 -9.84 4.53 -2.09
N ILE A 212 -8.91 5.27 -1.49
CA ILE A 212 -8.13 4.83 -0.32
C ILE A 212 -9.08 4.59 0.85
N ALA A 213 -9.04 3.36 1.40
CA ALA A 213 -9.96 2.88 2.44
C ALA A 213 -11.47 3.10 2.14
N SER A 214 -11.83 3.21 0.85
CA SER A 214 -13.17 3.58 0.38
C SER A 214 -13.64 4.99 0.84
N GLY A 215 -12.70 5.93 1.00
CA GLY A 215 -12.93 7.35 1.19
C GLY A 215 -13.88 7.69 2.36
N PRO A 216 -13.59 7.27 3.61
CA PRO A 216 -14.52 7.46 4.73
C PRO A 216 -14.81 8.93 5.05
N THR A 217 -13.87 9.82 4.79
CA THR A 217 -13.97 11.26 5.05
C THR A 217 -14.10 12.12 3.79
N LEU A 218 -14.26 11.48 2.62
CA LEU A 218 -14.29 12.15 1.32
C LEU A 218 -15.61 11.92 0.59
N PRO A 219 -16.12 12.90 -0.18
CA PRO A 219 -17.34 12.72 -0.94
C PRO A 219 -17.22 11.58 -1.95
N ASP A 220 -18.35 10.97 -2.27
CA ASP A 220 -18.41 9.86 -3.21
C ASP A 220 -19.32 10.18 -4.40
N ALA A 221 -18.74 10.16 -5.59
CA ALA A 221 -19.43 10.47 -6.84
C ALA A 221 -20.39 9.37 -7.30
N THR A 222 -20.20 8.13 -6.82
CA THR A 222 -21.06 7.00 -7.19
C THR A 222 -22.41 7.07 -6.48
N THR A 223 -23.39 6.35 -7.01
CA THR A 223 -24.78 6.32 -6.52
C THR A 223 -25.22 4.90 -6.13
N CYS A 224 -26.32 4.79 -5.40
CA CYS A 224 -26.95 3.49 -5.16
C CYS A 224 -27.29 2.74 -6.46
N ALA A 225 -27.66 3.47 -7.51
CA ALA A 225 -27.94 2.89 -8.83
C ALA A 225 -26.68 2.28 -9.46
N ASP A 226 -25.53 2.94 -9.31
CA ASP A 226 -24.24 2.39 -9.80
C ASP A 226 -23.88 1.10 -9.04
N ALA A 227 -24.09 1.07 -7.71
CA ALA A 227 -23.87 -0.15 -6.94
C ALA A 227 -24.77 -1.30 -7.37
N LEU A 228 -26.06 -1.04 -7.62
CA LEU A 228 -26.98 -2.04 -8.18
C LEU A 228 -26.52 -2.50 -9.56
N ALA A 229 -26.11 -1.58 -10.43
CA ALA A 229 -25.61 -1.90 -11.76
C ALA A 229 -24.37 -2.81 -11.70
N VAL A 230 -23.46 -2.60 -10.74
CA VAL A 230 -22.32 -3.50 -10.51
C VAL A 230 -22.80 -4.89 -10.05
N ILE A 231 -23.70 -4.96 -9.07
CA ILE A 231 -24.24 -6.24 -8.58
C ILE A 231 -24.88 -7.03 -9.73
N ASP A 232 -25.70 -6.37 -10.55
CA ASP A 232 -26.41 -6.97 -11.66
C ASP A 232 -25.46 -7.35 -12.81
N LYS A 233 -24.47 -6.51 -13.13
CA LYS A 233 -23.43 -6.78 -14.15
C LYS A 233 -22.71 -8.09 -13.90
N TYR A 234 -22.38 -8.39 -12.64
CA TYR A 234 -21.65 -9.59 -12.24
C TYR A 234 -22.58 -10.75 -11.82
N GLY A 235 -23.90 -10.57 -11.85
CA GLY A 235 -24.87 -11.58 -11.42
C GLY A 235 -24.67 -12.00 -9.96
N ILE A 236 -24.29 -11.05 -9.09
CA ILE A 236 -24.00 -11.34 -7.68
C ILE A 236 -25.33 -11.50 -6.93
N ASP A 237 -25.54 -12.69 -6.35
CA ASP A 237 -26.66 -12.94 -5.45
C ASP A 237 -26.39 -12.24 -4.10
N VAL A 238 -27.29 -11.33 -3.72
CA VAL A 238 -27.18 -10.53 -2.48
C VAL A 238 -28.39 -10.75 -1.59
N PRO A 239 -28.23 -10.67 -0.26
CA PRO A 239 -29.37 -10.73 0.66
C PRO A 239 -30.44 -9.69 0.31
N GLU A 240 -31.72 -10.04 0.50
CA GLU A 240 -32.85 -9.14 0.22
C GLU A 240 -32.72 -7.79 0.95
N ALA A 241 -32.19 -7.79 2.17
CA ALA A 241 -31.93 -6.57 2.93
C ALA A 241 -30.93 -5.64 2.22
N VAL A 242 -29.89 -6.19 1.58
CA VAL A 242 -28.89 -5.43 0.81
C VAL A 242 -29.52 -4.85 -0.45
N ARG A 243 -30.26 -5.65 -1.23
CA ARG A 243 -30.92 -5.19 -2.45
C ARG A 243 -31.90 -4.05 -2.15
N ARG A 244 -32.80 -4.25 -1.18
CA ARG A 244 -33.75 -3.23 -0.73
C ARG A 244 -33.07 -1.96 -0.18
N HIS A 245 -31.94 -2.09 0.51
CA HIS A 245 -31.19 -0.93 1.04
C HIS A 245 -30.69 -0.03 -0.10
N LEU A 246 -30.24 -0.62 -1.20
CA LEU A 246 -29.80 0.12 -2.39
C LEU A 246 -30.98 0.66 -3.21
N GLU A 247 -32.03 -0.15 -3.42
CA GLU A 247 -33.20 0.25 -4.21
C GLU A 247 -33.99 1.40 -3.59
N THR A 248 -34.05 1.48 -2.25
CA THR A 248 -34.72 2.59 -1.56
C THR A 248 -33.86 3.86 -1.50
N GLY A 249 -32.58 3.79 -1.87
CA GLY A 249 -31.62 4.89 -1.73
C GLY A 249 -31.16 5.13 -0.29
N ALA A 250 -31.52 4.25 0.67
CA ALA A 250 -31.05 4.35 2.05
C ALA A 250 -29.51 4.28 2.17
N GLY A 251 -28.88 3.66 1.18
CA GLY A 251 -27.43 3.58 1.05
C GLY A 251 -26.76 4.76 0.35
N GLU A 252 -27.44 5.87 0.05
CA GLU A 252 -26.85 6.95 -0.75
C GLU A 252 -25.80 7.77 0.02
N THR A 253 -24.66 8.03 -0.63
CA THR A 253 -23.49 8.72 -0.05
C THR A 253 -23.55 10.23 -0.30
N PRO A 254 -22.92 11.05 0.56
CA PRO A 254 -22.73 12.47 0.27
C PRO A 254 -21.88 12.69 -0.99
N LYS A 255 -22.33 13.62 -1.83
CA LYS A 255 -21.81 13.84 -3.19
C LYS A 255 -20.76 14.95 -3.24
N PRO A 256 -19.92 14.99 -4.29
CA PRO A 256 -19.07 16.15 -4.54
C PRO A 256 -19.88 17.46 -4.58
N GLY A 257 -19.42 18.49 -3.88
CA GLY A 257 -20.13 19.77 -3.74
C GLY A 257 -21.11 19.85 -2.57
N ASP A 258 -21.24 18.80 -1.76
CA ASP A 258 -22.01 18.85 -0.52
C ASP A 258 -21.39 19.84 0.48
N ALA A 259 -22.15 20.86 0.88
CA ALA A 259 -21.69 21.94 1.76
C ALA A 259 -21.25 21.44 3.15
N ARG A 260 -21.65 20.23 3.55
CA ARG A 260 -21.23 19.66 4.84
C ARG A 260 -19.74 19.33 4.90
N PHE A 261 -19.04 19.28 3.77
CA PHE A 261 -17.57 19.15 3.74
C PHE A 261 -16.84 20.49 3.83
N GLU A 262 -17.55 21.63 3.92
CA GLU A 262 -16.91 22.94 4.02
C GLU A 262 -15.97 23.01 5.23
N GLY A 263 -14.71 23.39 4.98
CA GLY A 263 -13.67 23.46 6.01
C GLY A 263 -12.98 22.12 6.32
N HIS A 264 -13.38 21.00 5.72
CA HIS A 264 -12.62 19.76 5.76
C HIS A 264 -11.48 19.80 4.73
N ARG A 265 -10.40 19.07 5.02
CA ARG A 265 -9.22 18.95 4.15
C ARG A 265 -8.71 17.52 4.10
N SER A 266 -8.02 17.20 3.02
CA SER A 266 -7.35 15.92 2.83
C SER A 266 -6.02 16.08 2.12
N HIS A 267 -5.02 15.32 2.56
CA HIS A 267 -3.67 15.32 2.00
C HIS A 267 -3.22 13.89 1.75
N VAL A 268 -2.81 13.57 0.52
CA VAL A 268 -2.02 12.38 0.24
C VAL A 268 -0.57 12.71 0.57
N ILE A 269 -0.06 12.10 1.64
CA ILE A 269 1.25 12.44 2.22
C ILE A 269 2.36 11.48 1.77
N ALA A 270 1.99 10.30 1.29
CA ALA A 270 2.92 9.30 0.78
C ALA A 270 2.26 8.47 -0.33
N THR A 271 3.02 8.18 -1.38
CA THR A 271 2.62 7.44 -2.57
C THR A 271 3.77 6.55 -3.04
N ALA A 272 3.49 5.62 -3.95
CA ALA A 272 4.51 4.79 -4.58
C ALA A 272 5.56 5.65 -5.32
N GLN A 273 5.12 6.72 -5.99
CA GLN A 273 6.01 7.66 -6.68
C GLN A 273 7.03 8.30 -5.73
N HIS A 274 6.62 8.75 -4.54
CA HIS A 274 7.57 9.32 -3.55
C HIS A 274 8.65 8.30 -3.15
N ALA A 275 8.28 7.04 -2.96
CA ALA A 275 9.21 5.97 -2.61
C ALA A 275 10.21 5.70 -3.76
N LEU A 276 9.72 5.64 -4.99
CA LEU A 276 10.56 5.42 -6.19
C LEU A 276 11.50 6.60 -6.46
N GLU A 277 11.06 7.84 -6.25
CA GLU A 277 11.89 9.03 -6.40
C GLU A 277 13.02 9.07 -5.37
N ALA A 278 12.74 8.68 -4.12
CA ALA A 278 13.77 8.56 -3.09
C ALA A 278 14.84 7.52 -3.45
N ALA A 279 14.42 6.33 -3.91
CA ALA A 279 15.34 5.31 -4.40
C ALA A 279 16.14 5.79 -5.63
N ALA A 280 15.48 6.49 -6.57
CA ALA A 280 16.15 7.04 -7.74
C ALA A 280 17.22 8.08 -7.36
N ALA A 281 16.92 8.94 -6.38
CA ALA A 281 17.88 9.91 -5.86
C ALA A 281 19.10 9.22 -5.23
N GLN A 282 18.89 8.16 -4.45
CA GLN A 282 19.99 7.39 -3.86
C GLN A 282 20.84 6.68 -4.93
N ALA A 283 20.21 6.03 -5.91
CA ALA A 283 20.92 5.39 -7.02
C ALA A 283 21.81 6.38 -7.78
N ARG A 284 21.30 7.59 -8.07
CA ARG A 284 22.06 8.69 -8.70
C ARG A 284 23.21 9.17 -7.83
N ALA A 285 23.01 9.27 -6.52
CA ALA A 285 24.08 9.63 -5.58
C ALA A 285 25.22 8.59 -5.56
N LEU A 286 24.90 7.31 -5.83
CA LEU A 286 25.84 6.21 -5.97
C LEU A 286 26.43 6.07 -7.39
N GLY A 287 26.10 6.97 -8.32
CA GLY A 287 26.67 7.02 -9.67
C GLY A 287 25.96 6.15 -10.71
N TYR A 288 24.74 5.70 -10.44
CA TYR A 288 23.90 5.00 -11.41
C TYR A 288 22.84 5.94 -11.98
N GLU A 289 22.63 5.89 -13.30
CA GLU A 289 21.41 6.48 -13.87
C GLU A 289 20.19 5.70 -13.36
N ALA A 290 19.11 6.41 -13.02
CA ALA A 290 17.91 5.82 -12.45
C ALA A 290 16.67 6.24 -13.23
N HIS A 291 15.92 5.25 -13.71
CA HIS A 291 14.77 5.42 -14.58
C HIS A 291 13.52 4.79 -13.95
N ILE A 292 12.55 5.62 -13.58
CA ILE A 292 11.24 5.17 -13.10
C ILE A 292 10.38 4.87 -14.33
N LEU A 293 9.93 3.63 -14.50
CA LEU A 293 9.04 3.25 -15.59
C LEU A 293 7.60 3.70 -15.31
N SER A 294 7.12 3.41 -14.11
CA SER A 294 5.77 3.76 -13.63
C SER A 294 5.65 3.35 -12.16
N ASP A 295 4.86 4.08 -11.41
CA ASP A 295 4.43 3.82 -10.03
C ASP A 295 3.12 3.04 -9.93
N SER A 296 2.54 2.69 -11.08
CA SER A 296 1.15 2.27 -11.27
C SER A 296 1.04 1.06 -12.20
N ILE A 297 2.08 0.20 -12.21
CA ILE A 297 2.03 -1.04 -13.01
C ILE A 297 1.07 -2.03 -12.36
N GLU A 298 0.02 -2.35 -13.10
CA GLU A 298 -0.97 -3.38 -12.78
C GLU A 298 -0.92 -4.51 -13.83
N GLY A 299 -1.38 -5.69 -13.45
CA GLY A 299 -1.44 -6.86 -14.32
C GLY A 299 -1.04 -8.15 -13.60
N GLU A 300 -0.99 -9.25 -14.35
CA GLU A 300 -0.53 -10.53 -13.85
C GLU A 300 1.01 -10.49 -13.66
N ALA A 301 1.50 -10.86 -12.48
CA ALA A 301 2.88 -10.65 -12.06
C ALA A 301 3.90 -11.27 -13.04
N ARG A 302 3.62 -12.48 -13.54
CA ARG A 302 4.47 -13.17 -14.52
C ARG A 302 4.50 -12.47 -15.88
N ASP A 303 3.39 -11.90 -16.33
CA ASP A 303 3.30 -11.23 -17.64
C ASP A 303 4.06 -9.90 -17.59
N VAL A 304 3.91 -9.16 -16.49
CA VAL A 304 4.66 -7.92 -16.23
C VAL A 304 6.16 -8.21 -16.17
N ALA A 305 6.57 -9.32 -15.58
CA ALA A 305 7.97 -9.75 -15.54
C ALA A 305 8.56 -10.04 -16.92
N GLU A 306 7.80 -10.68 -17.81
CA GLU A 306 8.24 -10.94 -19.19
C GLU A 306 8.49 -9.65 -19.98
N VAL A 307 7.62 -8.65 -19.81
CA VAL A 307 7.80 -7.31 -20.42
C VAL A 307 9.05 -6.64 -19.87
N HIS A 308 9.26 -6.68 -18.55
CA HIS A 308 10.48 -6.14 -17.93
C HIS A 308 11.74 -6.85 -18.44
N ALA A 309 11.72 -8.18 -18.59
CA ALA A 309 12.83 -8.95 -19.16
C ALA A 309 13.16 -8.50 -20.59
N GLY A 310 12.14 -8.19 -21.40
CA GLY A 310 12.32 -7.64 -22.75
C GLY A 310 13.07 -6.31 -22.75
N ILE A 311 12.66 -5.38 -21.88
CA ILE A 311 13.31 -4.07 -21.72
C ILE A 311 14.77 -4.25 -21.26
N VAL A 312 14.99 -5.08 -20.24
CA VAL A 312 16.32 -5.35 -19.69
C VAL A 312 17.26 -5.94 -20.74
N ARG A 313 16.81 -6.92 -21.52
CA ARG A 313 17.60 -7.50 -22.62
C ARG A 313 17.99 -6.46 -23.66
N GLN A 314 17.06 -5.56 -24.01
CA GLN A 314 17.35 -4.48 -24.96
C GLN A 314 18.41 -3.52 -24.41
N ILE A 315 18.37 -3.18 -23.13
CA ILE A 315 19.38 -2.34 -22.48
C ILE A 315 20.74 -3.06 -22.46
N VAL A 316 20.76 -4.34 -22.06
CA VAL A 316 22.00 -5.12 -22.00
C VAL A 316 22.65 -5.26 -23.37
N ALA A 317 21.87 -5.54 -24.42
CA ALA A 317 22.39 -5.78 -25.76
C ALA A 317 22.67 -4.49 -26.54
N ARG A 318 21.91 -3.41 -26.31
CA ARG A 318 21.86 -2.24 -27.19
C ARG A 318 21.99 -0.89 -26.50
N ASN A 319 22.02 -0.83 -25.16
CA ASN A 319 21.94 0.43 -24.40
C ASN A 319 20.71 1.27 -24.81
N GLN A 320 19.56 0.62 -24.97
CA GLN A 320 18.30 1.25 -25.33
C GLN A 320 17.15 0.68 -24.50
N PRO A 321 16.18 1.50 -24.07
CA PRO A 321 16.13 2.95 -24.20
C PRO A 321 17.12 3.68 -23.26
N PHE A 322 17.80 2.94 -22.37
CA PHE A 322 18.73 3.49 -21.37
C PHE A 322 20.13 2.91 -21.52
N THR A 323 21.14 3.65 -21.04
CA THR A 323 22.55 3.25 -21.12
C THR A 323 23.01 2.65 -19.79
N LYS A 324 23.76 1.54 -19.87
CA LYS A 324 24.40 0.91 -18.70
C LYS A 324 25.61 1.75 -18.21
N PRO A 325 25.92 1.75 -16.90
CA PRO A 325 25.17 1.11 -15.81
C PRO A 325 23.94 1.94 -15.41
N CYS A 326 22.81 1.27 -15.13
CA CYS A 326 21.58 1.94 -14.73
C CYS A 326 20.72 1.07 -13.80
N VAL A 327 19.78 1.72 -13.11
CA VAL A 327 18.72 1.09 -12.34
C VAL A 327 17.37 1.45 -12.96
N ILE A 328 16.57 0.44 -13.22
CA ILE A 328 15.17 0.59 -13.62
C ILE A 328 14.32 0.40 -12.37
N LEU A 329 13.40 1.33 -12.13
CA LEU A 329 12.51 1.34 -10.98
C LEU A 329 11.07 1.24 -11.45
N SER A 330 10.24 0.47 -10.76
CA SER A 330 8.80 0.46 -10.98
C SER A 330 8.04 0.14 -9.69
N GLY A 331 6.79 0.58 -9.63
CA GLY A 331 5.86 0.28 -8.55
C GLY A 331 4.50 -0.14 -9.08
N GLY A 332 3.49 -0.09 -8.22
CA GLY A 332 2.12 -0.49 -8.52
C GLY A 332 1.73 -1.78 -7.79
N GLU A 333 0.66 -2.43 -8.24
CA GLU A 333 0.13 -3.62 -7.59
C GLU A 333 -0.19 -4.70 -8.63
N THR A 334 0.70 -5.69 -8.71
CA THR A 334 0.46 -6.86 -9.56
C THR A 334 -0.49 -7.85 -8.89
N THR A 335 -1.04 -8.77 -9.67
CA THR A 335 -1.90 -9.85 -9.16
C THR A 335 -1.32 -11.20 -9.55
N VAL A 336 -1.73 -12.23 -8.82
CA VAL A 336 -1.37 -13.62 -9.09
C VAL A 336 -2.65 -14.42 -9.24
N THR A 337 -2.84 -15.02 -10.42
CA THR A 337 -3.82 -16.07 -10.61
C THR A 337 -3.29 -17.37 -10.01
N VAL A 338 -3.73 -17.72 -8.80
CA VAL A 338 -3.31 -18.94 -8.11
C VAL A 338 -3.85 -20.18 -8.84
N ARG A 339 -2.93 -21.03 -9.32
CA ARG A 339 -3.19 -22.27 -10.06
C ARG A 339 -2.66 -23.51 -9.32
N GLY A 340 -1.57 -23.35 -8.59
CA GLY A 340 -0.94 -24.39 -7.79
C GLY A 340 -1.25 -24.30 -6.30
N ASN A 341 -0.50 -25.07 -5.52
CA ASN A 341 -0.54 -25.07 -4.05
C ASN A 341 0.79 -24.60 -3.45
N GLY A 342 1.60 -23.87 -4.23
CA GLY A 342 2.86 -23.28 -3.79
C GLY A 342 2.66 -22.13 -2.79
N ARG A 343 3.79 -21.61 -2.30
CA ARG A 343 3.83 -20.48 -1.36
C ARG A 343 4.44 -19.27 -2.03
N GLY A 344 3.99 -18.09 -1.62
CA GLY A 344 4.58 -16.82 -2.03
C GLY A 344 3.56 -15.72 -2.28
N GLY A 345 4.02 -14.70 -2.99
CA GLY A 345 3.23 -13.55 -3.39
C GLY A 345 3.64 -13.02 -4.74
N ARG A 346 3.04 -11.89 -5.10
CA ARG A 346 3.17 -11.27 -6.41
C ARG A 346 4.59 -10.79 -6.71
N ASN A 347 5.36 -10.37 -5.70
CA ASN A 347 6.74 -9.92 -5.89
C ASN A 347 7.70 -11.10 -6.11
N ALA A 348 7.56 -12.18 -5.35
CA ALA A 348 8.29 -13.42 -5.56
C ALA A 348 7.92 -14.06 -6.92
N GLU A 349 6.64 -14.05 -7.30
CA GLU A 349 6.20 -14.56 -8.61
C GLU A 349 6.79 -13.71 -9.76
N PHE A 350 6.73 -12.37 -9.65
CA PHE A 350 7.37 -11.46 -10.60
C PHE A 350 8.87 -11.75 -10.75
N LEU A 351 9.62 -11.90 -9.65
CA LEU A 351 11.06 -12.15 -9.72
C LEU A 351 11.41 -13.52 -10.27
N LEU A 352 10.64 -14.56 -9.93
CA LEU A 352 10.86 -15.90 -10.46
C LEU A 352 10.60 -15.92 -11.98
N ALA A 353 9.51 -15.31 -12.43
CA ALA A 353 9.22 -15.15 -13.85
C ALA A 353 10.30 -14.32 -14.58
N LEU A 354 10.75 -13.22 -13.97
CA LEU A 354 11.84 -12.39 -14.50
C LEU A 354 13.13 -13.21 -14.64
N GLY A 355 13.49 -13.98 -13.61
CA GLY A 355 14.66 -14.86 -13.61
C GLY A 355 14.61 -15.91 -14.72
N VAL A 356 13.48 -16.60 -14.85
CA VAL A 356 13.23 -17.57 -15.93
C VAL A 356 13.34 -16.91 -17.30
N ALA A 357 12.79 -15.71 -17.47
CA ALA A 357 12.84 -15.00 -18.74
C ALA A 357 14.25 -14.50 -19.08
N LEU A 358 15.02 -14.03 -18.08
CA LEU A 358 16.39 -13.53 -18.27
C LEU A 358 17.42 -14.64 -18.49
N ASP A 359 17.14 -15.87 -18.06
CA ASP A 359 17.98 -17.06 -18.29
C ASP A 359 19.45 -16.85 -17.88
N GLY A 360 19.65 -16.30 -16.67
CA GLY A 360 20.99 -16.06 -16.11
C GLY A 360 21.78 -14.93 -16.77
N LEU A 361 21.09 -13.96 -17.40
CA LEU A 361 21.72 -12.81 -18.06
C LEU A 361 22.79 -12.13 -17.18
N PRO A 362 24.08 -12.11 -17.58
CA PRO A 362 25.15 -11.54 -16.77
C PRO A 362 24.97 -10.05 -16.50
N GLY A 363 25.36 -9.62 -15.29
CA GLY A 363 25.32 -8.21 -14.89
C GLY A 363 23.93 -7.68 -14.53
N VAL A 364 22.91 -8.53 -14.45
CA VAL A 364 21.55 -8.13 -14.08
C VAL A 364 21.16 -8.66 -12.71
N TYR A 365 20.74 -7.75 -11.83
CA TYR A 365 20.27 -8.06 -10.48
C TYR A 365 18.90 -7.42 -10.30
N ALA A 366 18.02 -8.02 -9.51
CA ALA A 366 16.71 -7.44 -9.25
C ALA A 366 16.26 -7.66 -7.81
N ILE A 367 15.45 -6.74 -7.30
CA ILE A 367 14.71 -6.86 -6.05
C ILE A 367 13.25 -6.48 -6.33
N ALA A 368 12.32 -7.16 -5.69
CA ALA A 368 10.91 -6.83 -5.71
C ALA A 368 10.36 -7.14 -4.33
N CYS A 369 9.72 -6.16 -3.70
CA CYS A 369 9.19 -6.25 -2.36
C CYS A 369 7.86 -5.50 -2.23
N ASP A 370 6.93 -6.01 -1.42
CA ASP A 370 5.82 -5.24 -0.89
C ASP A 370 6.36 -4.28 0.17
N THR A 371 6.01 -3.00 0.05
CA THR A 371 6.46 -1.97 1.00
C THR A 371 5.83 -2.12 2.37
N ASP A 372 4.79 -2.95 2.54
CA ASP A 372 4.23 -3.30 3.86
C ASP A 372 5.05 -4.35 4.63
N GLY A 373 5.96 -5.04 3.94
CA GLY A 373 6.82 -6.08 4.50
C GLY A 373 6.29 -7.50 4.34
N ILE A 374 5.18 -7.72 3.64
CA ILE A 374 4.54 -9.04 3.46
C ILE A 374 4.13 -9.27 2.00
N ASP A 375 4.81 -10.19 1.33
CA ASP A 375 4.49 -10.64 -0.03
C ASP A 375 3.69 -11.95 -0.01
N GLY A 376 2.37 -11.83 0.12
CA GLY A 376 1.45 -12.95 0.01
C GLY A 376 1.26 -13.74 1.30
N SER A 377 1.64 -15.02 1.29
CA SER A 377 1.25 -15.98 2.35
C SER A 377 2.22 -16.11 3.53
N GLU A 378 3.47 -15.68 3.37
CA GLU A 378 4.54 -15.91 4.36
C GLU A 378 4.97 -14.59 5.06
N ASP A 379 6.19 -14.54 5.60
CA ASP A 379 6.74 -13.44 6.40
C ASP A 379 7.75 -12.55 5.65
N ASN A 380 8.05 -12.89 4.40
CA ASN A 380 8.98 -12.13 3.57
C ASN A 380 8.28 -10.92 2.95
N ALA A 381 9.01 -9.81 2.82
CA ALA A 381 8.57 -8.66 2.04
C ALA A 381 8.67 -8.93 0.53
N GLY A 382 9.50 -9.88 0.12
CA GLY A 382 9.80 -10.16 -1.27
C GLY A 382 11.06 -10.99 -1.40
N ALA A 383 11.82 -10.79 -2.48
CA ALA A 383 13.05 -11.53 -2.74
C ALA A 383 14.07 -10.73 -3.56
N MET A 384 15.24 -11.34 -3.79
CA MET A 384 16.29 -10.82 -4.65
C MET A 384 16.72 -11.85 -5.68
N LEU A 385 16.90 -11.41 -6.92
CA LEU A 385 17.38 -12.19 -8.05
C LEU A 385 18.82 -11.77 -8.41
N THR A 386 19.67 -12.75 -8.63
CA THR A 386 21.06 -12.59 -9.10
C THR A 386 21.29 -13.38 -10.39
N PRO A 387 22.32 -13.03 -11.21
CA PRO A 387 22.59 -13.75 -12.46
C PRO A 387 22.81 -15.26 -12.29
N ASP A 388 23.32 -15.70 -11.15
CA ASP A 388 23.60 -17.10 -10.82
C ASP A 388 22.42 -17.83 -10.13
N SER A 389 21.29 -17.16 -9.88
CA SER A 389 20.16 -17.75 -9.13
C SER A 389 19.63 -19.04 -9.77
N LEU A 390 19.50 -19.09 -11.10
CA LEU A 390 19.06 -20.30 -11.80
C LEU A 390 20.07 -21.44 -11.70
N ALA A 391 21.37 -21.13 -11.80
CA ALA A 391 22.43 -22.13 -11.67
C ALA A 391 22.50 -22.69 -10.24
N ARG A 392 22.34 -21.85 -9.22
CA ARG A 392 22.23 -22.28 -7.82
C ARG A 392 21.00 -23.17 -7.60
N ALA A 393 19.86 -22.82 -8.19
CA ALA A 393 18.64 -23.62 -8.09
C ALA A 393 18.80 -25.00 -8.77
N GLU A 394 19.41 -25.05 -9.95
CA GLU A 394 19.69 -26.31 -10.65
C GLU A 394 20.63 -27.21 -9.84
N ALA A 395 21.66 -26.65 -9.20
CA ALA A 395 22.56 -27.39 -8.32
C ALA A 395 21.84 -28.01 -7.09
N LEU A 396 20.70 -27.43 -6.68
CA LEU A 396 19.82 -27.96 -5.63
C LEU A 396 18.73 -28.90 -6.17
N GLY A 397 18.71 -29.18 -7.47
CA GLY A 397 17.70 -30.01 -8.12
C GLY A 397 16.33 -29.33 -8.28
N LEU A 398 16.25 -28.01 -8.07
CA LEU A 398 15.03 -27.24 -8.25
C LEU A 398 14.77 -26.98 -9.74
N LYS A 399 13.49 -26.90 -10.09
CA LYS A 399 13.03 -26.63 -11.46
C LYS A 399 12.26 -25.31 -11.47
N PRO A 400 12.92 -24.17 -11.80
CA PRO A 400 12.33 -22.83 -11.67
C PRO A 400 10.97 -22.68 -12.37
N LYS A 401 10.84 -23.19 -13.60
CA LYS A 401 9.58 -23.16 -14.36
C LYS A 401 8.46 -23.94 -13.69
N GLN A 402 8.76 -25.10 -13.09
CA GLN A 402 7.75 -25.90 -12.38
C GLN A 402 7.30 -25.23 -11.08
N LEU A 403 8.22 -24.57 -10.37
CA LEU A 403 7.89 -23.78 -9.18
C LEU A 403 7.02 -22.58 -9.56
N LEU A 404 7.34 -21.89 -10.66
CA LEU A 404 6.51 -20.79 -11.18
C LEU A 404 5.10 -21.25 -11.57
N ASP A 405 4.99 -22.38 -12.27
CA ASP A 405 3.70 -22.97 -12.65
C ASP A 405 2.87 -23.39 -11.42
N ASN A 406 3.53 -23.76 -10.32
CA ASN A 406 2.90 -24.11 -9.06
C ASN A 406 2.68 -22.90 -8.12
N ASN A 407 2.97 -21.68 -8.56
CA ASN A 407 2.95 -20.47 -7.73
C ASN A 407 3.82 -20.58 -6.45
N ASP A 408 4.98 -21.22 -6.56
CA ASP A 408 5.91 -21.44 -5.43
C ASP A 408 7.17 -20.55 -5.53
N GLY A 409 6.94 -19.23 -5.64
CA GLY A 409 8.01 -18.23 -5.66
C GLY A 409 8.78 -18.18 -4.34
N TYR A 410 8.08 -18.31 -3.20
CA TYR A 410 8.73 -18.35 -1.89
C TYR A 410 9.67 -19.55 -1.78
N GLY A 411 9.18 -20.76 -2.10
CA GLY A 411 10.01 -21.97 -2.00
C GLY A 411 11.27 -21.90 -2.85
N PHE A 412 11.22 -21.24 -4.01
CA PHE A 412 12.39 -20.98 -4.83
C PHE A 412 13.42 -20.09 -4.13
N PHE A 413 13.02 -18.91 -3.66
CA PHE A 413 13.96 -17.93 -3.08
C PHE A 413 14.42 -18.32 -1.66
N ASP A 414 13.58 -19.01 -0.90
CA ASP A 414 13.92 -19.57 0.42
C ASP A 414 15.08 -20.58 0.30
N ALA A 415 14.97 -21.53 -0.62
CA ALA A 415 16.01 -22.53 -0.86
C ALA A 415 17.35 -21.93 -1.29
N LEU A 416 17.33 -20.72 -1.86
CA LEU A 416 18.52 -19.98 -2.28
C LEU A 416 19.07 -19.03 -1.20
N GLY A 417 18.34 -18.80 -0.10
CA GLY A 417 18.67 -17.79 0.91
C GLY A 417 18.52 -16.35 0.40
N ASP A 418 17.57 -16.14 -0.51
CA ASP A 418 17.40 -14.89 -1.26
C ASP A 418 16.10 -14.13 -0.95
N LEU A 419 15.37 -14.56 0.09
CA LEU A 419 14.22 -13.81 0.61
C LEU A 419 14.66 -12.49 1.26
N ILE A 420 13.80 -11.48 1.14
CA ILE A 420 13.92 -10.22 1.87
C ILE A 420 12.93 -10.26 3.02
N VAL A 421 13.43 -10.25 4.26
CA VAL A 421 12.60 -10.30 5.48
C VAL A 421 12.84 -9.02 6.27
N THR A 422 11.82 -8.17 6.35
CA THR A 422 11.89 -6.88 7.05
C THR A 422 11.14 -6.87 8.38
N GLY A 423 10.20 -7.80 8.57
CA GLY A 423 9.08 -7.60 9.48
C GLY A 423 8.15 -6.49 8.97
N PRO A 424 7.12 -6.10 9.76
CA PRO A 424 6.18 -5.07 9.35
C PRO A 424 6.87 -3.72 9.25
N THR A 425 6.91 -3.15 8.06
CA THR A 425 7.49 -1.81 7.81
C THR A 425 6.59 -0.69 8.36
N ARG A 426 5.30 -1.02 8.58
CA ARG A 426 4.24 -0.11 9.05
C ARG A 426 4.01 1.09 8.13
N THR A 427 4.26 0.92 6.84
CA THR A 427 3.76 1.77 5.75
C THR A 427 3.20 0.86 4.65
N ASN A 428 2.49 1.40 3.67
CA ASN A 428 2.09 0.63 2.48
C ASN A 428 1.84 1.58 1.32
N VAL A 429 2.70 1.51 0.32
CA VAL A 429 2.56 2.18 -0.98
C VAL A 429 2.74 1.16 -2.13
N ASN A 430 2.26 -0.08 -1.90
CA ASN A 430 2.31 -1.24 -2.81
C ASN A 430 3.73 -1.78 -3.09
N ASP A 431 3.94 -2.32 -4.29
CA ASP A 431 5.18 -2.98 -4.69
C ASP A 431 6.27 -1.96 -4.99
N PHE A 432 7.49 -2.26 -4.56
CA PHE A 432 8.72 -1.64 -5.01
C PHE A 432 9.53 -2.66 -5.81
N ARG A 433 9.86 -2.35 -7.06
CA ARG A 433 10.69 -3.17 -7.95
C ARG A 433 11.89 -2.37 -8.43
N ALA A 434 13.07 -2.96 -8.34
CA ALA A 434 14.29 -2.38 -8.90
C ALA A 434 15.11 -3.43 -9.65
N VAL A 435 15.51 -3.12 -10.88
CA VAL A 435 16.41 -3.94 -11.69
C VAL A 435 17.69 -3.14 -11.95
N LEU A 436 18.81 -3.62 -11.39
CA LEU A 436 20.14 -3.07 -11.60
C LEU A 436 20.80 -3.78 -12.79
N ILE A 437 21.30 -2.99 -13.74
CA ILE A 437 22.08 -3.45 -14.88
C ILE A 437 23.48 -2.84 -14.77
N THR A 438 24.49 -3.69 -14.54
CA THR A 438 25.88 -3.26 -14.37
C THR A 438 26.55 -2.96 -15.72
N GLY A 439 27.65 -2.22 -15.67
CA GLY A 439 28.45 -1.81 -16.83
C GLY A 439 29.18 -2.96 -17.51
#